data_AF-A0A7S1NZG6-F1
#
_entry.id   AF-A0A7S1NZG6-F1
#
_cell.length_a   1.000
_cell.length_b   1.000
_cell.length_c   1.000
_cell.angle_alpha   90.00
_cell.angle_beta   90.00
_cell.angle_gamma   90.00
#
_symmetry.space_group_name_H-M   'P 1'
#
loop_
_entity.id
_entity.type
_entity.pdbx_description
1 polymer ?
#
loop_
_entity_poly.entity_id
_entity_poly.type
_entity_poly.pdbx_seq_one_letter_code
_entity_poly.pdbx_strand_id
1 'polypeptide(L)'
;METDQEIVQMVGTKRHHYEGLSLSIQDAHNASVLSQHAALIYLGQRLKYRQRTAYQRSTAGASATQAGAKSSALIKAQQQADEALEALHRLVLSHIETSGSDFGPKLRFLCLMVRRVLDAVVDRTLMDDKDYYGNKRLELAGQLIALLFEDLFKRFNSDIKRQADQMLSKYHQSLASSSKARDSIQPPDIFRSPPTDLITRGMQHAISSGNWNIKRFKMERTGVAQVLSRLSYIAALGMKT
;
A
#
# COMPACT_ATOMS: atom_id res chain seq x y z
N MET A 1 -11.63 -20.49 -3.38
CA MET A 1 -12.35 -21.40 -4.29
C MET A 1 -11.37 -22.38 -4.84
N GLU A 2 -11.65 -23.66 -4.65
CA GLU A 2 -10.77 -24.76 -5.07
C GLU A 2 -11.33 -25.48 -6.31
N THR A 3 -12.61 -25.28 -6.62
CA THR A 3 -13.30 -25.92 -7.73
C THR A 3 -13.23 -25.07 -9.00
N ASP A 4 -12.57 -25.60 -10.03
CA ASP A 4 -12.46 -24.93 -11.34
C ASP A 4 -13.83 -24.67 -11.97
N GLN A 5 -14.80 -25.55 -11.72
CA GLN A 5 -16.18 -25.38 -12.18
C GLN A 5 -16.81 -24.09 -11.65
N GLU A 6 -16.60 -23.78 -10.37
CA GLU A 6 -17.16 -22.58 -9.74
C GLU A 6 -16.50 -21.32 -10.32
N ILE A 7 -15.19 -21.37 -10.59
CA ILE A 7 -14.44 -20.27 -11.22
C ILE A 7 -15.01 -19.96 -12.60
N VAL A 8 -15.19 -20.98 -13.45
CA VAL A 8 -15.77 -20.82 -14.80
C VAL A 8 -17.17 -20.22 -14.70
N GLN A 9 -18.03 -20.77 -13.82
CA GLN A 9 -19.41 -20.31 -13.66
C GLN A 9 -19.51 -18.86 -13.19
N MET A 10 -18.62 -18.43 -12.29
CA MET A 10 -18.58 -17.04 -11.82
C MET A 10 -18.11 -16.05 -12.89
N VAL A 11 -17.19 -16.44 -13.75
CA VAL A 11 -16.77 -15.60 -14.90
C VAL A 11 -17.94 -15.48 -15.88
N GLY A 12 -18.53 -16.61 -16.26
CA GLY A 12 -19.79 -16.60 -16.99
C GLY A 12 -20.12 -17.94 -17.65
N THR A 13 -21.37 -18.06 -18.09
CA THR A 13 -21.94 -19.29 -18.64
C THR A 13 -21.92 -19.34 -20.17
N LYS A 14 -21.42 -18.29 -20.84
CA LYS A 14 -21.37 -18.24 -22.29
C LYS A 14 -20.19 -19.05 -22.82
N ARG A 15 -20.33 -19.61 -24.01
CA ARG A 15 -19.32 -20.49 -24.63
C ARG A 15 -17.94 -19.82 -24.77
N HIS A 16 -17.91 -18.56 -25.19
CA HIS A 16 -16.65 -17.82 -25.36
C HIS A 16 -15.91 -17.58 -24.05
N HIS A 17 -16.61 -17.52 -22.91
CA HIS A 17 -15.97 -17.39 -21.59
C HIS A 17 -15.20 -18.66 -21.23
N TYR A 18 -15.79 -19.83 -21.49
CA TYR A 18 -15.14 -21.12 -21.25
C TYR A 18 -13.94 -21.31 -22.18
N GLU A 19 -14.10 -21.04 -23.47
CA GLU A 19 -13.02 -21.18 -24.46
C GLU A 19 -11.82 -20.30 -24.11
N GLY A 20 -12.06 -19.03 -23.73
CA GLY A 20 -10.99 -18.11 -23.33
C GLY A 20 -10.26 -18.49 -22.04
N LEU A 21 -10.95 -19.17 -21.09
CA LEU A 21 -10.35 -19.57 -19.81
C LEU A 21 -9.68 -20.95 -19.86
N SER A 22 -10.05 -21.79 -20.82
CA SER A 22 -9.58 -23.18 -20.93
C SER A 22 -8.05 -23.34 -20.89
N LEU A 23 -7.33 -22.51 -21.64
CA LEU A 23 -5.86 -22.53 -21.68
C LEU A 23 -5.25 -22.13 -20.33
N SER A 24 -5.84 -21.15 -19.63
CA SER A 24 -5.35 -20.73 -18.31
C SER A 24 -5.54 -21.81 -17.24
N ILE A 25 -6.63 -22.58 -17.31
CA ILE A 25 -6.88 -23.71 -16.41
C ILE A 25 -5.90 -24.84 -16.70
N GLN A 26 -5.61 -25.11 -17.98
CA GLN A 26 -4.60 -26.09 -18.37
C GLN A 26 -3.20 -25.71 -17.85
N ASP A 27 -2.83 -24.44 -17.92
CA ASP A 27 -1.56 -23.95 -17.37
C ASP A 27 -1.48 -24.12 -15.84
N ALA A 28 -2.58 -23.89 -15.12
CA ALA A 28 -2.64 -24.13 -13.67
C ALA A 28 -2.48 -25.61 -13.32
N HIS A 29 -3.09 -26.50 -14.11
CA HIS A 29 -2.93 -27.95 -13.97
C HIS A 29 -1.49 -28.38 -14.26
N ASN A 30 -0.88 -27.88 -15.34
CA ASN A 30 0.53 -28.14 -15.68
C ASN A 30 1.49 -27.67 -14.58
N ALA A 31 1.18 -26.57 -13.90
CA ALA A 31 1.93 -26.06 -12.75
C ALA A 31 1.68 -26.85 -11.44
N SER A 32 0.85 -27.91 -11.47
CA SER A 32 0.49 -28.73 -10.30
C SER A 32 -0.15 -27.95 -9.15
N VAL A 33 -0.90 -26.88 -9.46
CA VAL A 33 -1.59 -26.05 -8.47
C VAL A 33 -3.01 -26.60 -8.27
N LEU A 34 -3.16 -27.59 -7.40
CA LEU A 34 -4.44 -28.29 -7.17
C LEU A 34 -5.14 -27.91 -5.86
N SER A 35 -4.38 -27.42 -4.88
CA SER A 35 -4.92 -27.02 -3.57
C SER A 35 -4.66 -25.55 -3.28
N GLN A 36 -5.46 -24.96 -2.39
CA GLN A 36 -5.23 -23.58 -1.95
C GLN A 36 -3.81 -23.39 -1.40
N HIS A 37 -3.31 -24.35 -0.62
CA HIS A 37 -1.97 -24.27 -0.04
C HIS A 37 -0.87 -24.31 -1.12
N ALA A 38 -1.00 -25.18 -2.13
CA ALA A 38 -0.08 -25.24 -3.25
C ALA A 38 -0.08 -23.93 -4.06
N ALA A 39 -1.27 -23.32 -4.25
CA ALA A 39 -1.41 -22.05 -4.94
C ALA A 39 -0.70 -20.90 -4.20
N LEU A 40 -0.83 -20.85 -2.87
CA LEU A 40 -0.17 -19.85 -2.04
C LEU A 40 1.35 -19.99 -2.08
N ILE A 41 1.88 -21.21 -2.03
CA ILE A 41 3.32 -21.47 -2.19
C ILE A 41 3.80 -21.02 -3.57
N TYR A 42 3.05 -21.37 -4.63
CA TYR A 42 3.36 -20.99 -6.00
C TYR A 42 3.44 -19.47 -6.17
N LEU A 43 2.49 -18.74 -5.58
CA LEU A 43 2.52 -17.27 -5.55
C LEU A 43 3.70 -16.73 -4.73
N GLY A 44 3.92 -17.28 -3.53
CA GLY A 44 4.99 -16.86 -2.62
C GLY A 44 6.40 -16.95 -3.25
N GLN A 45 6.63 -17.95 -4.09
CA GLN A 45 7.90 -18.08 -4.83
C GLN A 45 8.12 -16.99 -5.89
N ARG A 46 7.04 -16.42 -6.44
CA ARG A 46 7.07 -15.42 -7.51
C ARG A 46 6.92 -13.98 -7.01
N LEU A 47 6.61 -13.78 -5.73
CA LEU A 47 6.53 -12.46 -5.14
C LEU A 47 7.92 -11.83 -5.04
N LYS A 48 8.14 -10.76 -5.82
CA LYS A 48 9.35 -9.93 -5.75
C LYS A 48 9.34 -8.99 -4.55
N TYR A 49 8.14 -8.67 -4.03
CA TYR A 49 7.96 -7.80 -2.88
C TYR A 49 8.16 -8.59 -1.59
N ARG A 50 9.42 -8.88 -1.27
CA ARG A 50 9.77 -9.43 0.02
C ARG A 50 9.80 -8.27 1.01
N GLN A 51 8.69 -8.03 1.70
CA GLN A 51 8.69 -7.03 2.75
C GLN A 51 9.78 -7.43 3.75
N ARG A 52 10.65 -6.47 4.10
CA ARG A 52 11.60 -6.63 5.21
C ARG A 52 10.81 -6.68 6.52
N THR A 53 10.01 -7.72 6.75
CA THR A 53 9.56 -8.15 8.07
C THR A 53 10.73 -8.83 8.80
N ALA A 54 11.90 -8.18 8.79
CA ALA A 54 13.05 -8.56 9.61
C ALA A 54 12.94 -7.98 11.03
N TYR A 55 12.04 -7.02 11.27
CA TYR A 55 11.99 -6.26 12.52
C TYR A 55 11.02 -6.82 13.59
N GLN A 56 10.17 -7.80 13.27
CA GLN A 56 9.18 -8.33 14.23
C GLN A 56 9.38 -9.79 14.66
N ARG A 57 10.38 -10.51 14.12
CA ARG A 57 10.67 -11.90 14.55
C ARG A 57 11.95 -12.06 15.37
N SER A 58 12.77 -11.01 15.52
CA SER A 58 14.05 -11.11 16.23
C SER A 58 13.92 -11.31 17.75
N THR A 59 12.74 -11.14 18.33
CA THR A 59 12.52 -11.33 19.78
C THR A 59 11.91 -12.69 20.15
N ALA A 60 11.50 -13.51 19.17
CA ALA A 60 10.85 -14.81 19.39
C ALA A 60 11.67 -16.00 18.84
N GLY A 61 12.99 -15.85 18.72
CA GLY A 61 13.87 -16.83 18.08
C GLY A 61 15.12 -17.17 18.88
N ALA A 62 14.99 -17.38 20.19
CA ALA A 62 15.98 -18.15 20.94
C ALA A 62 15.70 -19.64 20.74
N SER A 63 16.76 -20.44 20.55
CA SER A 63 16.77 -21.92 20.53
C SER A 63 16.12 -22.64 19.33
N ALA A 64 16.92 -22.93 18.31
CA ALA A 64 16.68 -24.04 17.40
C ALA A 64 17.93 -24.93 17.40
N THR A 65 17.92 -25.92 18.28
CA THR A 65 18.86 -27.04 18.25
C THR A 65 18.64 -27.87 16.98
N GLN A 66 19.73 -28.48 16.52
CA GLN A 66 19.86 -29.24 15.27
C GLN A 66 18.87 -30.41 15.20
N ALA A 67 17.65 -30.17 14.71
CA ALA A 67 16.68 -31.22 14.40
C ALA A 67 15.94 -30.91 13.09
N GLY A 68 16.54 -31.36 11.99
CA GLY A 68 15.83 -31.72 10.76
C GLY A 68 15.88 -30.71 9.61
N ALA A 69 16.75 -30.94 8.63
CA ALA A 69 16.72 -30.24 7.34
C ALA A 69 15.39 -30.40 6.55
N LYS A 70 14.53 -31.35 6.95
CA LYS A 70 13.17 -31.54 6.39
C LYS A 70 12.11 -30.65 7.05
N SER A 71 12.27 -30.33 8.35
CA SER A 71 11.36 -29.41 9.04
C SER A 71 11.57 -27.97 8.57
N SER A 72 12.82 -27.60 8.23
CA SER A 72 13.14 -26.27 7.71
C SER A 72 12.51 -25.98 6.34
N ALA A 73 12.37 -26.98 5.47
CA ALA A 73 11.72 -26.83 4.16
C ALA A 73 10.21 -26.59 4.31
N LEU A 74 9.53 -27.32 5.21
CA LEU A 74 8.11 -27.13 5.52
C LEU A 74 7.85 -25.76 6.17
N ILE A 75 8.70 -25.35 7.11
CA ILE A 75 8.61 -24.02 7.75
C ILE A 75 8.80 -22.91 6.70
N LYS A 76 9.73 -23.08 5.75
CA LYS A 76 9.95 -22.12 4.68
C LYS A 76 8.76 -22.04 3.71
N ALA A 77 8.17 -23.19 3.35
CA ALA A 77 6.98 -23.24 2.50
C ALA A 77 5.78 -22.55 3.18
N GLN A 78 5.58 -22.78 4.49
CA GLN A 78 4.55 -22.09 5.27
C GLN A 78 4.80 -20.57 5.29
N GLN A 79 6.04 -20.14 5.49
CA GLN A 79 6.39 -18.72 5.46
C GLN A 79 6.07 -18.08 4.10
N GLN A 80 6.31 -18.80 2.98
CA GLN A 80 5.97 -18.32 1.64
C GLN A 80 4.46 -18.23 1.43
N ALA A 81 3.70 -19.20 1.97
CA ALA A 81 2.24 -19.18 1.90
C ALA A 81 1.65 -18.02 2.72
N ASP A 82 2.18 -17.77 3.92
CA ASP A 82 1.75 -16.65 4.78
C ASP A 82 2.07 -15.30 4.13
N GLU A 83 3.25 -15.17 3.51
CA GLU A 83 3.66 -13.97 2.75
C GLU A 83 2.74 -13.73 1.53
N ALA A 84 2.35 -14.80 0.83
CA ALA A 84 1.40 -14.72 -0.26
C ALA A 84 0.00 -14.28 0.20
N LEU A 85 -0.49 -14.81 1.33
CA LEU A 85 -1.76 -14.37 1.91
C LEU A 85 -1.72 -12.89 2.31
N GLU A 86 -0.64 -12.45 2.94
CA GLU A 86 -0.48 -11.04 3.31
C GLU A 86 -0.46 -10.12 2.07
N ALA A 87 0.22 -10.55 1.00
CA ALA A 87 0.23 -9.84 -0.28
C ALA A 87 -1.17 -9.76 -0.91
N LEU A 88 -1.96 -10.83 -0.85
CA LEU A 88 -3.35 -10.82 -1.33
C LEU A 88 -4.24 -9.87 -0.52
N HIS A 89 -4.02 -9.74 0.79
CA HIS A 89 -4.77 -8.79 1.61
C HIS A 89 -4.38 -7.33 1.32
N ARG A 90 -3.07 -7.03 1.31
CA ARG A 90 -2.57 -5.63 1.33
C ARG A 90 -2.30 -5.04 -0.04
N LEU A 91 -1.89 -5.86 -1.02
CA LEU A 91 -1.43 -5.38 -2.33
C LEU A 91 -2.49 -5.59 -3.42
N VAL A 92 -3.07 -6.78 -3.49
CA VAL A 92 -4.06 -7.10 -4.52
C VAL A 92 -5.42 -6.52 -4.14
N LEU A 93 -5.94 -5.62 -4.99
CA LEU A 93 -7.24 -4.98 -4.83
C LEU A 93 -7.45 -4.41 -3.42
N SER A 94 -6.50 -3.59 -2.96
CA SER A 94 -6.46 -3.05 -1.59
C SER A 94 -7.65 -2.17 -1.19
N HIS A 95 -8.44 -1.70 -2.16
CA HIS A 95 -9.65 -0.91 -1.92
C HIS A 95 -10.86 -1.77 -1.53
N ILE A 96 -10.79 -3.10 -1.72
CA ILE A 96 -11.84 -4.03 -1.32
C ILE A 96 -11.46 -4.60 0.03
N GLU A 97 -12.28 -4.31 1.02
CA GLU A 97 -12.09 -4.83 2.37
C GLU A 97 -12.34 -6.34 2.41
N THR A 98 -11.47 -7.06 3.12
CA THR A 98 -11.57 -8.49 3.37
C THR A 98 -11.40 -8.73 4.86
N SER A 99 -12.34 -9.44 5.47
CA SER A 99 -12.27 -9.84 6.87
C SER A 99 -11.69 -11.26 6.97
N GLY A 100 -10.66 -11.42 7.80
CA GLY A 100 -10.06 -12.73 8.08
C GLY A 100 -9.60 -13.45 6.80
N SER A 101 -10.06 -14.68 6.60
CA SER A 101 -9.74 -15.53 5.45
C SER A 101 -10.75 -15.47 4.31
N ASP A 102 -11.79 -14.63 4.40
CA ASP A 102 -12.81 -14.54 3.35
C ASP A 102 -12.36 -13.57 2.25
N PHE A 103 -12.14 -14.14 1.06
CA PHE A 103 -11.77 -13.41 -0.15
C PHE A 103 -12.94 -13.29 -1.14
N GLY A 104 -14.16 -13.68 -0.77
CA GLY A 104 -15.34 -13.70 -1.64
C GLY A 104 -15.58 -12.38 -2.41
N PRO A 105 -15.57 -11.20 -1.76
CA PRO A 105 -15.74 -9.92 -2.46
C PRO A 105 -14.65 -9.64 -3.49
N LYS A 106 -13.37 -9.87 -3.13
CA LYS A 106 -12.23 -9.70 -4.06
C LYS A 106 -12.32 -10.66 -5.23
N LEU A 107 -12.71 -11.90 -4.96
CA LEU A 107 -12.85 -12.93 -5.98
C LEU A 107 -13.95 -12.59 -6.99
N ARG A 108 -15.14 -12.20 -6.52
CA ARG A 108 -16.23 -11.76 -7.40
C ARG A 108 -15.81 -10.56 -8.26
N PHE A 109 -15.09 -9.61 -7.69
CA PHE A 109 -14.57 -8.47 -8.44
C PHE A 109 -13.54 -8.90 -9.50
N LEU A 110 -12.62 -9.80 -9.17
CA LEU A 110 -11.65 -10.36 -10.11
C LEU A 110 -12.35 -11.11 -11.26
N CYS A 111 -13.35 -11.93 -10.96
CA CYS A 111 -14.14 -12.63 -11.97
C CYS A 111 -14.87 -11.67 -12.90
N LEU A 112 -15.41 -10.56 -12.37
CA LEU A 112 -16.01 -9.51 -13.18
C LEU A 112 -14.98 -8.83 -14.11
N MET A 113 -13.76 -8.58 -13.62
CA MET A 113 -12.67 -8.03 -14.44
C MET A 113 -12.31 -8.98 -15.59
N VAL A 114 -12.11 -10.26 -15.31
CA VAL A 114 -11.81 -11.28 -16.32
C VAL A 114 -12.93 -11.39 -17.34
N ARG A 115 -14.18 -11.44 -16.87
CA ARG A 115 -15.36 -11.47 -17.74
C ARG A 115 -15.40 -10.30 -18.71
N ARG A 116 -15.19 -9.07 -18.22
CA ARG A 116 -15.19 -7.86 -19.07
C ARG A 116 -14.10 -7.91 -20.13
N VAL A 117 -12.91 -8.42 -19.79
CA VAL A 117 -11.82 -8.61 -20.77
C VAL A 117 -12.23 -9.62 -21.85
N LEU A 118 -12.80 -10.77 -21.46
CA LEU A 118 -13.25 -11.79 -22.43
C LEU A 118 -14.38 -11.29 -23.33
N ASP A 119 -15.34 -10.53 -22.77
CA ASP A 119 -16.41 -9.91 -23.54
C ASP A 119 -15.86 -8.87 -24.54
N ALA A 120 -14.88 -8.06 -24.13
CA ALA A 120 -14.25 -7.06 -25.00
C ALA A 120 -13.40 -7.66 -26.15
N VAL A 121 -12.88 -8.88 -25.97
CA VAL A 121 -12.16 -9.60 -27.04
C VAL A 121 -13.12 -10.03 -28.16
N VAL A 122 -14.34 -10.45 -27.80
CA VAL A 122 -15.35 -10.89 -28.76
C VAL A 122 -16.03 -9.68 -29.41
N ASP A 123 -16.39 -8.67 -28.62
CA ASP A 123 -17.08 -7.47 -29.09
C ASP A 123 -16.25 -6.22 -28.76
N ARG A 124 -15.72 -5.59 -29.82
CA ARG A 124 -14.93 -4.37 -29.71
C ARG A 124 -15.73 -3.15 -29.25
N THR A 125 -17.06 -3.16 -29.38
CA THR A 125 -17.90 -2.04 -28.95
C THR A 125 -18.00 -1.95 -27.43
N LEU A 126 -17.68 -3.03 -26.71
CA LEU A 126 -17.63 -3.08 -25.25
C LEU A 126 -16.31 -2.53 -24.68
N MET A 127 -15.39 -2.03 -25.50
CA MET A 127 -14.18 -1.35 -25.02
C MET A 127 -14.53 0.04 -24.47
N ASP A 128 -14.05 0.32 -23.26
CA ASP A 128 -14.30 1.61 -22.59
C ASP A 128 -13.56 2.77 -23.26
N ASP A 129 -14.27 3.87 -23.54
CA ASP A 129 -13.67 5.11 -24.01
C ASP A 129 -12.97 5.86 -22.87
N LYS A 130 -11.68 6.12 -23.05
CA LYS A 130 -10.85 6.84 -22.09
C LYS A 130 -11.26 8.32 -21.99
N ASP A 131 -11.80 8.91 -23.04
CA ASP A 131 -12.12 10.34 -23.12
C ASP A 131 -13.54 10.68 -22.68
N TYR A 132 -14.34 9.66 -22.36
CA TYR A 132 -15.61 9.85 -21.69
C TYR A 132 -15.44 10.60 -20.36
N TYR A 133 -16.04 11.78 -20.26
CA TYR A 133 -15.92 12.67 -19.10
C TYR A 133 -16.39 12.04 -17.78
N GLY A 134 -17.33 11.09 -17.81
CA GLY A 134 -17.77 10.37 -16.60
C GLY A 134 -16.67 9.52 -15.95
N ASN A 135 -15.65 9.13 -16.72
CA ASN A 135 -14.48 8.41 -16.22
C ASN A 135 -13.39 9.35 -15.69
N LYS A 136 -13.45 10.64 -16.03
CA LYS A 136 -12.49 11.64 -15.56
C LYS A 136 -12.88 12.10 -14.15
N ARG A 137 -11.89 12.24 -13.27
CA ARG A 137 -12.06 12.80 -11.92
C ARG A 137 -11.24 14.07 -11.83
N LEU A 138 -11.88 15.18 -11.46
CA LEU A 138 -11.21 16.45 -11.25
C LEU A 138 -10.74 16.53 -9.80
N GLU A 139 -9.43 16.66 -9.61
CA GLU A 139 -8.86 16.90 -8.29
C GLU A 139 -8.77 18.40 -8.04
N LEU A 140 -9.45 18.87 -6.99
CA LEU A 140 -9.49 20.28 -6.63
C LEU A 140 -8.33 20.66 -5.70
N ALA A 141 -8.09 21.97 -5.56
CA ALA A 141 -7.05 22.50 -4.68
C ALA A 141 -7.14 21.96 -3.24
N GLY A 142 -8.35 21.81 -2.70
CA GLY A 142 -8.55 21.28 -1.35
C GLY A 142 -8.05 19.84 -1.16
N GLN A 143 -8.26 18.97 -2.15
CA GLN A 143 -7.80 17.58 -2.10
C GLN A 143 -6.27 17.50 -2.15
N LEU A 144 -5.63 18.34 -2.97
CA LEU A 144 -4.17 18.42 -3.04
C LEU A 144 -3.57 18.93 -1.74
N ILE A 145 -4.11 20.02 -1.19
CA ILE A 145 -3.65 20.58 0.09
C ILE A 145 -3.84 19.57 1.22
N ALA A 146 -4.96 18.83 1.25
CA ALA A 146 -5.20 17.79 2.25
C ALA A 146 -4.12 16.70 2.23
N LEU A 147 -3.73 16.20 1.04
CA LEU A 147 -2.66 15.21 0.90
C LEU A 147 -1.31 15.76 1.36
N LEU A 148 -0.98 17.00 1.00
CA LEU A 148 0.25 17.65 1.44
C LEU A 148 0.29 17.84 2.95
N PHE A 149 -0.81 18.32 3.53
CA PHE A 149 -0.92 18.51 4.97
C PHE A 149 -0.81 17.18 5.72
N GLU A 150 -1.46 16.11 5.25
CA GLU A 150 -1.36 14.78 5.85
C GLU A 150 0.09 14.29 5.90
N ASP A 151 0.85 14.45 4.80
CA ASP A 151 2.25 14.04 4.76
C ASP A 151 3.12 14.87 5.70
N LEU A 152 2.98 16.20 5.68
CA LEU A 152 3.72 17.10 6.58
C LEU A 152 3.39 16.83 8.05
N PHE A 153 2.12 16.58 8.37
CA PHE A 153 1.68 16.28 9.73
C PHE A 153 2.20 14.92 10.21
N LYS A 154 2.22 13.89 9.34
CA LYS A 154 2.82 12.59 9.68
C LYS A 154 4.33 12.67 9.87
N ARG A 155 5.03 13.49 9.08
CA ARG A 155 6.45 13.78 9.27
C ARG A 155 6.70 14.50 10.59
N PHE A 156 5.89 15.51 10.91
CA PHE A 156 5.93 16.23 12.18
C PHE A 156 5.80 15.26 13.38
N ASN A 157 4.80 14.37 13.36
CA ASN A 157 4.62 13.36 14.41
C ASN A 157 5.80 12.38 14.49
N SER A 158 6.36 11.98 13.35
CA SER A 158 7.52 11.09 13.30
C SER A 158 8.78 11.76 13.86
N ASP A 159 8.95 13.05 13.62
CA ASP A 159 10.06 13.84 14.16
C ASP A 159 9.91 14.07 15.66
N ILE A 160 8.69 14.37 16.16
CA ILE A 160 8.41 14.44 17.61
C ILE A 160 8.73 13.11 18.27
N LYS A 161 8.25 11.99 17.71
CA LYS A 161 8.55 10.66 18.23
C LYS A 161 10.06 10.42 18.30
N ARG A 162 10.80 10.75 17.22
CA ARG A 162 12.27 10.61 17.20
C ARG A 162 12.94 11.46 18.28
N GLN A 163 12.49 12.69 18.50
CA GLN A 163 13.02 13.56 19.55
C GLN A 163 12.74 12.99 20.94
N ALA A 164 11.51 12.52 21.18
CA ALA A 164 11.13 11.86 22.43
C ALA A 164 12.00 10.62 22.71
N ASP A 165 12.18 9.75 21.72
CA ASP A 165 13.01 8.54 21.83
C ASP A 165 14.47 8.91 22.15
N GLN A 166 15.02 9.96 21.54
CA GLN A 166 16.37 10.45 21.82
C GLN A 166 16.51 11.04 23.22
N MET A 167 15.53 11.83 23.67
CA MET A 167 15.54 12.43 25.00
C MET A 167 15.40 11.37 26.09
N LEU A 168 14.51 10.39 25.90
CA LEU A 168 14.35 9.25 26.79
C LEU A 168 15.62 8.40 26.84
N SER A 169 16.25 8.11 25.70
CA SER A 169 17.51 7.37 25.66
C SER A 169 18.61 8.06 26.47
N LYS A 170 18.76 9.39 26.31
CA LYS A 170 19.71 10.19 27.09
C LYS A 170 19.38 10.19 28.59
N TYR A 171 18.11 10.31 28.94
CA TYR A 171 17.64 10.26 30.33
C TYR A 171 17.98 8.92 30.99
N HIS A 172 17.70 7.79 30.32
CA HIS A 172 18.04 6.46 30.82
C HIS A 172 19.56 6.26 30.95
N GLN A 173 20.37 6.79 30.03
CA GLN A 173 21.83 6.75 30.12
C GLN A 173 22.38 7.57 31.30
N SER A 174 21.82 8.76 31.55
CA SER A 174 22.20 9.58 32.72
C SER A 174 21.79 8.93 34.04
N LEU A 175 20.64 8.24 34.06
CA LEU A 175 20.15 7.53 35.24
C LEU A 175 21.00 6.28 35.56
N ALA A 176 21.55 5.63 34.53
CA ALA A 176 22.45 4.49 34.69
C ALA A 176 23.88 4.90 35.12
N SER A 177 24.34 6.09 34.70
CA SER A 177 25.69 6.59 35.01
C SER A 177 25.79 7.34 36.35
N SER A 178 24.68 7.90 36.87
CA SER A 178 24.67 8.62 38.14
C SER A 178 24.27 7.71 39.31
N SER A 179 25.20 7.45 40.23
CA SER A 179 24.91 6.81 41.54
C SER A 179 24.27 7.77 42.55
N LYS A 180 24.12 9.07 42.22
CA LYS A 180 23.58 10.10 43.10
C LYS A 180 22.18 10.54 42.65
N ALA A 181 21.25 10.44 43.62
CA ALA A 181 19.89 10.99 43.66
C ALA A 181 19.05 10.82 42.37
N ARG A 182 18.32 9.69 42.29
CA ARG A 182 17.25 9.50 41.30
C ARG A 182 16.16 10.59 41.36
N ASP A 183 16.01 11.27 42.51
CA ASP A 183 15.00 12.30 42.75
C ASP A 183 15.34 13.69 42.17
N SER A 184 16.58 13.98 41.78
CA SER A 184 16.95 15.30 41.25
C SER A 184 16.93 15.39 39.72
N ILE A 185 16.75 14.27 39.01
CA ILE A 185 16.74 14.23 37.55
C ILE A 185 15.30 14.37 37.06
N GLN A 186 14.93 15.59 36.68
CA GLN A 186 13.62 15.88 36.12
C GLN A 186 13.37 15.07 34.83
N PRO A 187 12.14 14.57 34.63
CA PRO A 187 11.77 13.88 33.40
C PRO A 187 11.91 14.81 32.18
N PRO A 188 12.33 14.29 31.02
CA PRO A 188 12.52 15.10 29.82
C PRO A 188 11.17 15.64 29.32
N ASP A 189 11.05 16.97 29.22
CA ASP A 189 9.91 17.63 28.61
C ASP A 189 10.05 17.65 27.08
N ILE A 190 9.22 16.85 26.40
CA ILE A 190 9.20 16.68 24.95
C ILE A 190 8.64 17.93 24.25
N PHE A 191 7.82 18.72 24.93
CA PHE A 191 7.14 19.89 24.35
C PHE A 191 7.95 21.18 24.44
N ARG A 192 9.16 21.11 25.01
CA ARG A 192 10.01 22.29 25.18
C ARG A 192 10.55 22.84 23.85
N SER A 193 10.68 22.02 22.82
CA SER A 193 11.18 22.45 21.50
C SER A 193 10.48 21.70 20.35
N PRO A 194 9.19 21.96 20.08
CA PRO A 194 8.51 21.35 18.95
C PRO A 194 9.09 21.88 17.62
N PRO A 195 9.16 21.05 16.57
CA PRO A 195 9.57 21.51 15.25
C PRO A 195 8.47 22.33 14.58
N THR A 196 8.33 23.60 14.96
CA THR A 196 7.24 24.50 14.51
C THR A 196 7.26 24.78 13.01
N ASP A 197 8.43 24.79 12.40
CA ASP A 197 8.60 25.36 11.05
C ASP A 197 8.35 24.36 9.92
N LEU A 198 8.26 23.07 10.23
CA LEU A 198 8.17 22.00 9.23
C LEU A 198 6.92 22.17 8.34
N ILE A 199 5.77 22.43 8.97
CA ILE A 199 4.49 22.54 8.27
C ILE A 199 4.45 23.83 7.46
N THR A 200 4.75 24.96 8.09
CA THR A 200 4.71 26.29 7.45
C THR A 200 5.65 26.36 6.25
N ARG A 201 6.91 25.95 6.42
CA ARG A 201 7.90 25.95 5.33
C ARG A 201 7.53 24.96 4.24
N GLY A 202 7.03 23.78 4.59
CA GLY A 202 6.58 22.77 3.63
C GLY A 202 5.43 23.25 2.76
N MET A 203 4.42 23.89 3.35
CA MET A 203 3.30 24.47 2.62
C MET A 203 3.74 25.62 1.71
N GLN A 204 4.51 26.57 2.24
CA GLN A 204 4.98 27.72 1.48
C GLN A 204 5.83 27.29 0.29
N HIS A 205 6.72 26.32 0.48
CA HIS A 205 7.55 25.79 -0.61
C HIS A 205 6.74 25.10 -1.71
N ALA A 206 5.78 24.23 -1.36
CA ALA A 206 4.97 23.52 -2.35
C ALA A 206 4.09 24.47 -3.18
N ILE A 207 3.52 25.49 -2.54
CA ILE A 207 2.65 26.48 -3.22
C ILE A 207 3.47 27.44 -4.07
N SER A 208 4.58 27.98 -3.53
CA SER A 208 5.41 28.95 -4.27
C SER A 208 6.12 28.36 -5.48
N SER A 209 6.66 27.14 -5.34
CA SER A 209 7.37 26.47 -6.43
C SER A 209 6.44 25.72 -7.40
N GLY A 210 5.21 25.43 -6.98
CA GLY A 210 4.28 24.58 -7.73
C GLY A 210 4.76 23.13 -7.89
N ASN A 211 5.79 22.70 -7.14
CA ASN A 211 6.31 21.35 -7.14
C ASN A 211 5.73 20.55 -5.96
N TRP A 212 4.97 19.50 -6.28
CA TRP A 212 4.29 18.63 -5.33
C TRP A 212 4.92 17.24 -5.42
N ASN A 213 6.05 17.07 -4.73
CA ASN A 213 6.70 15.76 -4.56
C ASN A 213 6.38 15.17 -3.18
N ILE A 214 5.42 14.24 -3.15
CA ILE A 214 5.06 13.49 -1.95
C ILE A 214 5.40 12.01 -2.15
N LYS A 215 6.59 11.62 -1.66
CA LYS A 215 7.10 10.24 -1.74
C LYS A 215 6.15 9.19 -1.18
N ARG A 216 5.44 9.51 -0.08
CA ARG A 216 4.51 8.58 0.58
C ARG A 216 3.37 8.14 -0.34
N PHE A 217 2.84 9.06 -1.14
CA PHE A 217 1.76 8.80 -2.09
C PHE A 217 2.26 8.51 -3.51
N LYS A 218 3.58 8.42 -3.72
CA LYS A 218 4.22 8.32 -5.04
C LYS A 218 3.72 9.39 -6.02
N MET A 219 3.51 10.60 -5.50
CA MET A 219 3.01 11.72 -6.28
C MET A 219 4.18 12.64 -6.61
N GLU A 220 4.47 12.79 -7.90
CA GLU A 220 5.46 13.71 -8.44
C GLU A 220 4.76 14.57 -9.49
N ARG A 221 4.30 15.76 -9.09
CA ARG A 221 3.61 16.70 -9.98
C ARG A 221 4.34 18.04 -9.97
N THR A 222 4.48 18.63 -11.15
CA THR A 222 5.13 19.92 -11.36
C THR A 222 4.18 20.88 -12.05
N GLY A 223 4.27 22.18 -11.75
CA GLY A 223 3.44 23.21 -12.39
C GLY A 223 1.99 23.25 -11.89
N VAL A 224 1.75 22.72 -10.69
CA VAL A 224 0.41 22.69 -10.07
C VAL A 224 -0.07 24.08 -9.68
N ALA A 225 0.85 24.94 -9.22
CA ALA A 225 0.56 26.32 -8.87
C ALA A 225 1.13 27.26 -9.95
N GLN A 226 0.36 28.30 -10.28
CA GLN A 226 0.73 29.32 -11.25
C GLN A 226 0.40 30.71 -10.70
N VAL A 227 1.14 31.73 -11.15
CA VAL A 227 0.92 33.12 -10.74
C VAL A 227 -0.33 33.67 -11.42
N LEU A 228 -1.26 34.19 -10.63
CA LEU A 228 -2.51 34.76 -11.14
C LEU A 228 -2.25 35.91 -12.12
N SER A 229 -2.77 35.78 -13.35
CA SER A 229 -2.74 36.86 -14.34
C SER A 229 -3.67 38.01 -13.92
N ARG A 230 -3.12 39.23 -13.86
CA ARG A 230 -3.85 40.46 -13.49
C ARG A 230 -3.95 41.46 -14.64
N LEU A 231 -3.94 40.98 -15.88
CA LEU A 231 -4.01 41.83 -17.08
C LEU A 231 -5.40 42.45 -17.30
N SER A 232 -6.47 41.70 -17.01
CA SER A 232 -7.85 42.15 -17.08
C SER A 232 -8.74 41.34 -16.13
N TYR A 233 -9.95 41.83 -15.87
CA TYR A 233 -10.93 41.09 -15.05
C TYR A 233 -11.24 39.71 -15.63
N ILE A 234 -11.42 39.62 -16.96
CA ILE A 234 -11.69 38.37 -17.67
C ILE A 234 -10.49 37.43 -17.59
N ALA A 235 -9.26 37.93 -17.72
CA ALA A 235 -8.07 37.10 -17.58
C ALA A 235 -7.92 36.52 -16.16
N ALA A 236 -8.24 37.31 -15.13
CA ALA A 236 -8.20 36.84 -13.74
C ALA A 236 -9.30 35.81 -13.43
N LEU A 237 -10.48 35.92 -14.06
CA LEU A 237 -11.57 34.97 -13.91
C LEU A 237 -11.30 33.66 -14.69
N GLY A 238 -10.83 33.77 -15.93
CA GLY A 238 -10.51 32.62 -16.78
C GLY A 238 -9.42 31.72 -16.21
N MET A 239 -8.53 32.26 -15.37
CA MET A 239 -7.52 31.46 -14.67
C MET A 239 -8.06 30.72 -13.42
N LYS A 240 -9.25 31.10 -12.92
CA LYS A 240 -9.90 30.45 -11.77
C LYS A 240 -10.83 29.31 -12.18
N THR A 241 -11.30 29.32 -13.42
CA THR A 241 -12.17 28.31 -14.04
C THR A 241 -11.35 27.23 -14.73
#